data_AF-A0A167EP53-F1
#
_entry.id   AF-A0A167EP53-F1
#
_cell.length_a   1.000
_cell.length_b   1.000
_cell.length_c   1.000
_cell.angle_alpha   90.00
_cell.angle_beta   90.00
_cell.angle_gamma   90.00
#
_symmetry.space_group_name_H-M   'P 1'
#
loop_
_entity.id
_entity.type
_entity.pdbx_description
1 polymer ?
#
loop_
_entity_poly.entity_id
_entity_poly.type
_entity_poly.pdbx_seq_one_letter_code
_entity_poly.pdbx_strand_id
1 'polypeptide(L)'
;MSRQRARAVFLRQLLLQDTPPSQVPRLLIRRCILRNGTLEAVLLVLAATLANHVRRLLVPWLGQFVWRHALENMRFARSSPHYFLEHSVHFSWGEVTSWLCGSVVVAVARVGNRNAMASLHGHKGGLLCGRREAVLGMCTVVDMVMGLTLLERYYTQTCFSAACVYALFRVVEGGPGRAFLWDLVSEEWLRAGFQCVLVLCWACGHLLPTAWKVSRAMVAGKMVPAVVHGVVWGGTAYLVRYSNKYFILLELSDLLVTLGWMALGLGTVLLLRLEILLHRRDAPPRGYTRAISVMR
;
A
#
# COMPACT_ATOMS: atom_id res chain seq x y z
N MET A 1 -22.04 28.28 -10.77
CA MET A 1 -21.50 27.42 -9.68
C MET A 1 -20.35 28.15 -9.00
N SER A 2 -20.46 28.48 -7.71
CA SER A 2 -19.51 29.38 -7.04
C SER A 2 -18.17 28.69 -6.75
N ARG A 3 -17.06 29.43 -6.92
CA ARG A 3 -15.68 28.99 -6.57
C ARG A 3 -15.57 28.42 -5.14
N GLN A 4 -16.46 28.84 -4.23
CA GLN A 4 -16.54 28.30 -2.87
C GLN A 4 -17.12 26.88 -2.80
N ARG A 5 -18.10 26.50 -3.64
CA ARG A 5 -18.55 25.10 -3.72
C ARG A 5 -17.49 24.20 -4.34
N ALA A 6 -16.73 24.69 -5.32
CA ALA A 6 -15.60 23.95 -5.89
C ALA A 6 -14.47 23.76 -4.87
N ARG A 7 -14.11 24.80 -4.10
CA ARG A 7 -13.14 24.69 -2.98
C ARG A 7 -13.63 23.77 -1.86
N ALA A 8 -14.91 23.84 -1.49
CA ALA A 8 -15.47 22.97 -0.46
C ALA A 8 -15.53 21.51 -0.92
N VAL A 9 -15.84 21.23 -2.20
CA VAL A 9 -15.77 19.87 -2.75
C VAL A 9 -14.32 19.38 -2.85
N PHE A 10 -13.38 20.24 -3.24
CA PHE A 10 -11.95 19.90 -3.32
C PHE A 10 -11.34 19.65 -1.93
N LEU A 11 -11.62 20.51 -0.95
CA LEU A 11 -11.21 20.31 0.45
C LEU A 11 -11.89 19.09 1.07
N ARG A 12 -13.17 18.84 0.77
CA ARG A 12 -13.88 17.63 1.21
C ARG A 12 -13.39 16.37 0.48
N GLN A 13 -12.86 16.47 -0.74
CA GLN A 13 -12.22 15.37 -1.48
C GLN A 13 -10.79 15.10 -1.00
N LEU A 14 -10.04 16.14 -0.63
CA LEU A 14 -8.76 16.03 0.10
C LEU A 14 -8.99 15.42 1.48
N LEU A 15 -10.03 15.83 2.20
CA LEU A 15 -10.40 15.24 3.49
C LEU A 15 -11.03 13.85 3.34
N LEU A 16 -11.66 13.51 2.22
CA LEU A 16 -12.09 12.13 1.90
C LEU A 16 -10.90 11.20 1.53
N GLN A 17 -9.66 11.69 1.59
CA GLN A 17 -8.48 10.82 1.80
C GLN A 17 -8.53 10.09 3.17
N ASP A 18 -9.45 10.44 4.06
CA ASP A 18 -9.66 9.81 5.37
C ASP A 18 -10.23 8.37 5.32
N THR A 19 -10.55 7.84 4.14
CA THR A 19 -10.59 6.37 4.04
C THR A 19 -9.15 5.88 3.99
N PRO A 20 -8.63 5.27 5.08
CA PRO A 20 -7.25 4.80 5.07
C PRO A 20 -7.09 3.89 3.84
N PRO A 21 -6.00 4.05 3.06
CA PRO A 21 -5.83 3.35 1.79
C PRO A 21 -5.96 1.83 1.91
N SER A 22 -5.84 1.28 3.12
CA SER A 22 -6.05 -0.13 3.46
C SER A 22 -7.50 -0.61 3.47
N GLN A 23 -8.51 0.26 3.62
CA GLN A 23 -9.92 -0.17 3.69
C GLN A 23 -10.59 -0.24 2.32
N VAL A 24 -10.10 0.54 1.35
CA VAL A 24 -10.73 0.68 0.03
C VAL A 24 -10.68 -0.64 -0.77
N PRO A 25 -9.55 -1.36 -0.85
CA PRO A 25 -9.50 -2.65 -1.53
C PRO A 25 -10.44 -3.68 -0.89
N ARG A 26 -10.47 -3.76 0.45
CA ARG A 26 -11.36 -4.68 1.18
C ARG A 26 -12.83 -4.40 0.87
N LEU A 27 -13.22 -3.13 0.84
CA LEU A 27 -14.61 -2.73 0.53
C LEU A 27 -14.98 -3.03 -0.92
N LEU A 28 -14.06 -2.81 -1.87
CA LEU A 28 -14.27 -3.13 -3.28
C LEU A 28 -14.42 -4.65 -3.49
N ILE A 29 -13.53 -5.45 -2.89
CA ILE A 29 -13.62 -6.92 -2.96
C ILE A 29 -14.92 -7.41 -2.32
N ARG A 30 -15.27 -6.90 -1.14
CA ARG A 30 -16.52 -7.27 -0.46
C ARG A 30 -17.74 -6.94 -1.31
N ARG A 31 -17.78 -5.76 -1.93
CA ARG A 31 -18.86 -5.37 -2.86
C ARG A 31 -18.92 -6.29 -4.07
N CYS A 32 -17.78 -6.64 -4.65
CA CYS A 32 -17.70 -7.54 -5.80
C CYS A 32 -18.20 -8.95 -5.42
N ILE A 33 -17.77 -9.51 -4.28
CA ILE A 33 -18.27 -10.81 -3.78
C ILE A 33 -19.79 -10.79 -3.60
N LEU A 34 -20.35 -9.70 -3.04
CA LEU A 34 -21.78 -9.60 -2.77
C LEU A 34 -22.63 -9.40 -4.02
N ARG A 35 -22.14 -8.64 -5.02
CA ARG A 35 -22.90 -8.31 -6.23
C ARG A 35 -22.75 -9.35 -7.32
N ASN A 36 -21.52 -9.84 -7.52
CA ASN A 36 -21.10 -10.57 -8.71
C ASN A 36 -20.55 -11.97 -8.39
N GLY A 37 -20.38 -12.29 -7.10
CA GLY A 37 -19.91 -13.58 -6.64
C GLY A 37 -18.39 -13.66 -6.45
N THR A 38 -17.94 -14.79 -5.87
CA THR A 38 -16.54 -14.99 -5.49
C THR A 38 -15.59 -15.07 -6.69
N LEU A 39 -16.03 -15.69 -7.78
CA LEU A 39 -15.21 -15.88 -8.97
C LEU A 39 -14.84 -14.55 -9.63
N GLU A 40 -15.78 -13.61 -9.72
CA GLU A 40 -15.49 -12.29 -10.28
C GLU A 40 -14.56 -11.46 -9.38
N ALA A 41 -14.68 -11.60 -8.06
CA ALA A 41 -13.74 -10.99 -7.12
C ALA A 41 -12.31 -11.56 -7.25
N VAL A 42 -12.18 -12.86 -7.52
CA VAL A 42 -10.89 -13.50 -7.85
C VAL A 42 -10.33 -12.93 -9.16
N LEU A 43 -11.14 -12.89 -10.22
CA LEU A 43 -10.72 -12.34 -11.52
C LEU A 43 -10.31 -10.87 -11.41
N LEU A 44 -11.01 -10.07 -10.61
CA LEU A 44 -10.66 -8.68 -10.33
C LEU A 44 -9.26 -8.55 -9.69
N VAL A 45 -8.96 -9.39 -8.70
CA VAL A 45 -7.64 -9.42 -8.04
C VAL A 45 -6.56 -9.85 -9.04
N LEU A 46 -6.81 -10.89 -9.83
CA LEU A 46 -5.87 -11.36 -10.85
C LEU A 46 -5.61 -10.30 -11.92
N ALA A 47 -6.66 -9.65 -12.42
CA ALA A 47 -6.54 -8.57 -13.40
C ALA A 47 -5.75 -7.38 -12.84
N ALA A 48 -6.04 -6.95 -11.61
CA ALA A 48 -5.34 -5.83 -10.98
C ALA A 48 -3.86 -6.17 -10.69
N THR A 49 -3.56 -7.39 -10.26
CA THR A 49 -2.18 -7.83 -10.00
C THR A 49 -1.38 -7.97 -11.28
N LEU A 50 -1.97 -8.53 -12.34
CA LEU A 50 -1.34 -8.61 -13.66
C LEU A 50 -1.12 -7.22 -14.26
N ALA A 51 -2.11 -6.32 -14.17
CA ALA A 51 -1.95 -4.93 -14.64
C ALA A 51 -0.89 -4.18 -13.84
N ASN A 52 -0.79 -4.39 -12.52
CA ASN A 52 0.30 -3.85 -11.72
C ASN A 52 1.66 -4.47 -12.11
N HIS A 53 1.71 -5.74 -12.49
CA HIS A 53 2.93 -6.38 -13.00
C HIS A 53 3.38 -5.76 -14.33
N VAL A 54 2.46 -5.60 -15.29
CA VAL A 54 2.72 -4.91 -16.56
C VAL A 54 3.19 -3.47 -16.32
N ARG A 55 2.57 -2.75 -15.37
CA ARG A 55 3.03 -1.41 -14.94
C ARG A 55 4.50 -1.45 -14.49
N ARG A 56 4.93 -2.44 -13.71
CA ARG A 56 6.32 -2.55 -13.25
C ARG A 56 7.29 -2.77 -14.39
N LEU A 57 6.90 -3.53 -15.41
CA LEU A 57 7.73 -3.77 -16.59
C LEU A 57 7.85 -2.54 -17.50
N LEU A 58 6.72 -1.86 -17.75
CA LEU A 58 6.67 -0.77 -18.73
C LEU A 58 7.01 0.60 -18.14
N VAL A 59 6.56 0.88 -16.92
CA VAL A 59 6.65 2.18 -16.25
C VAL A 59 7.04 2.02 -14.78
N PRO A 60 8.20 1.43 -14.46
CA PRO A 60 8.63 1.15 -13.08
C PRO A 60 8.66 2.40 -12.21
N TRP A 61 9.01 3.55 -12.78
CA TRP A 61 9.01 4.85 -12.10
C TRP A 61 7.62 5.28 -11.58
N LEU A 62 6.54 4.77 -12.18
CA LEU A 62 5.17 5.09 -11.78
C LEU A 62 4.80 4.31 -10.51
N GLY A 63 5.14 4.86 -9.35
CA GLY A 63 4.76 4.28 -8.04
C GLY A 63 5.88 3.58 -7.28
N GLN A 64 7.07 3.51 -7.84
CA GLN A 64 8.26 3.18 -7.05
C GLN A 64 8.77 4.42 -6.31
N PHE A 65 9.29 4.19 -5.11
CA PHE A 65 10.02 5.21 -4.37
C PHE A 65 11.34 5.53 -5.07
N VAL A 66 11.96 6.67 -4.75
CA VAL A 66 13.22 7.14 -5.36
C VAL A 66 14.28 6.02 -5.41
N TRP A 67 14.29 5.15 -4.39
CA TRP A 67 15.14 3.96 -4.33
C TRP A 67 14.32 2.68 -4.62
N ARG A 68 14.56 2.09 -5.79
CA ARG A 68 13.74 1.03 -6.39
C ARG A 68 13.91 -0.36 -5.75
N HIS A 69 15.08 -0.64 -5.17
CA HIS A 69 15.45 -1.99 -4.72
C HIS A 69 15.40 -2.14 -3.20
N ALA A 70 14.19 -2.28 -2.65
CA ALA A 70 13.94 -2.35 -1.21
C ALA A 70 14.78 -3.40 -0.46
N LEU A 71 14.83 -4.63 -0.97
CA LEU A 71 15.55 -5.73 -0.32
C LEU A 71 17.07 -5.58 -0.47
N GLU A 72 17.51 -5.04 -1.60
CA GLU A 72 18.92 -4.78 -1.87
C GLU A 72 19.45 -3.67 -0.95
N ASN A 73 18.69 -2.59 -0.77
CA ASN A 73 18.99 -1.53 0.18
C ASN A 73 19.14 -2.06 1.61
N MET A 74 18.21 -2.93 2.06
CA MET A 74 18.30 -3.56 3.37
C MET A 74 19.49 -4.52 3.49
N ARG A 75 19.87 -5.19 2.39
CA ARG A 75 21.07 -6.05 2.33
C ARG A 75 22.34 -5.20 2.46
N PHE A 76 22.47 -4.12 1.69
CA PHE A 76 23.62 -3.22 1.76
C PHE A 76 23.74 -2.54 3.12
N ALA A 77 22.64 -2.04 3.68
CA ALA A 77 22.64 -1.49 5.04
C ALA A 77 23.14 -2.49 6.09
N ARG A 78 22.94 -3.80 5.85
CA ARG A 78 23.43 -4.86 6.74
C ARG A 78 24.89 -5.23 6.50
N SER A 79 25.30 -5.43 5.24
CA SER A 79 26.64 -5.92 4.91
C SER A 79 27.69 -4.81 4.94
N SER A 80 27.31 -3.60 4.53
CA SER A 80 28.22 -2.48 4.27
C SER A 80 27.49 -1.16 4.58
N PRO A 81 27.22 -0.86 5.86
CA PRO A 81 26.39 0.28 6.26
C PRO A 81 26.97 1.64 5.83
N HIS A 82 28.30 1.80 5.81
CA HIS A 82 28.96 3.02 5.33
C HIS A 82 28.67 3.27 3.84
N TYR A 83 28.92 2.26 3.01
CA TYR A 83 28.66 2.31 1.57
C TYR A 83 27.18 2.57 1.27
N PHE A 84 26.27 1.95 2.03
CA PHE A 84 24.84 2.20 1.87
C PHE A 84 24.48 3.68 2.11
N LEU A 85 24.99 4.29 3.18
CA LEU A 85 24.70 5.69 3.50
C LEU A 85 25.25 6.63 2.43
N GLU A 86 26.51 6.46 2.04
CA GLU A 86 27.14 7.21 0.96
C GLU A 86 26.35 7.09 -0.35
N HIS A 87 26.08 5.86 -0.79
CA HIS A 87 25.33 5.60 -2.02
C HIS A 87 23.91 6.16 -1.97
N SER A 88 23.25 6.10 -0.82
CA SER A 88 21.88 6.59 -0.70
C SER A 88 21.81 8.11 -0.93
N VAL A 89 22.83 8.86 -0.52
CA VAL A 89 22.91 10.32 -0.61
C VAL A 89 23.25 10.77 -2.03
N HIS A 90 23.87 9.92 -2.85
CA HIS A 90 24.12 10.19 -4.26
C HIS A 90 22.86 9.95 -5.13
N PHE A 91 21.96 10.94 -5.17
CA PHE A 91 20.83 10.97 -6.09
C PHE A 91 20.77 12.28 -6.87
N SER A 92 20.14 12.26 -8.06
CA SER A 92 19.91 13.48 -8.83
C SER A 92 18.60 14.16 -8.41
N TRP A 93 18.59 15.49 -8.34
CA TRP A 93 17.34 16.24 -8.11
C TRP A 93 16.31 16.02 -9.22
N GLY A 94 16.76 15.67 -10.43
CA GLY A 94 15.91 15.23 -11.54
C GLY A 94 15.09 13.98 -11.17
N GLU A 95 15.69 12.99 -10.52
CA GLU A 95 14.96 11.82 -10.03
C GLU A 95 13.91 12.21 -8.98
N VAL A 96 14.26 13.07 -8.03
CA VAL A 96 13.33 13.54 -6.98
C VAL A 96 12.14 14.27 -7.60
N THR A 97 12.38 15.18 -8.56
CA THR A 97 11.30 15.90 -9.25
C THR A 97 10.42 14.95 -10.07
N SER A 98 11.01 13.99 -10.79
CA SER A 98 10.26 12.98 -11.55
C SER A 98 9.37 12.13 -10.64
N TRP A 99 9.88 11.75 -9.45
CA TRP A 99 9.13 11.01 -8.44
C TRP A 99 7.99 11.84 -7.84
N LEU A 100 8.22 13.13 -7.55
CA LEU A 100 7.19 14.05 -7.09
C LEU A 100 6.08 14.22 -8.13
N CYS A 101 6.44 14.46 -9.39
CA CYS A 101 5.49 14.57 -10.50
C CYS A 101 4.68 13.28 -10.67
N GLY A 102 5.33 12.11 -10.68
CA GLY A 102 4.66 10.81 -10.76
C GLY A 102 3.69 10.58 -9.59
N SER A 103 4.08 11.00 -8.37
CA SER A 103 3.23 10.95 -7.18
C SER A 103 1.95 11.79 -7.34
N VAL A 104 2.08 13.00 -7.88
CA VAL A 104 0.95 13.90 -8.13
C VAL A 104 0.03 13.32 -9.21
N VAL A 105 0.59 12.80 -10.30
CA VAL A 105 -0.19 12.17 -11.38
C VAL A 105 -1.02 11.00 -10.85
N VAL A 106 -0.43 10.10 -10.06
CA VAL A 106 -1.15 8.97 -9.44
C VAL A 106 -2.26 9.47 -8.50
N ALA A 107 -1.99 10.50 -7.70
CA ALA A 107 -2.99 11.07 -6.79
C ALA A 107 -4.18 11.68 -7.55
N VAL A 108 -3.92 12.47 -8.60
CA VAL A 108 -4.96 13.08 -9.45
C VAL A 108 -5.75 12.00 -10.19
N ALA A 109 -5.09 11.02 -10.80
CA ALA A 109 -5.73 9.92 -11.50
C ALA A 109 -6.68 9.13 -10.57
N ARG A 110 -6.26 8.88 -9.33
CA ARG A 110 -7.09 8.20 -8.32
C ARG A 110 -8.33 9.02 -7.94
N VAL A 111 -8.18 10.32 -7.73
CA VAL A 111 -9.32 11.21 -7.43
C VAL A 111 -10.29 11.24 -8.61
N GLY A 112 -9.77 11.39 -9.84
CA GLY A 112 -10.58 11.36 -11.07
C GLY A 112 -11.35 10.05 -11.22
N ASN A 113 -10.67 8.92 -11.03
CA ASN A 113 -11.29 7.59 -11.12
C ASN A 113 -12.40 7.38 -10.07
N ARG A 114 -12.17 7.81 -8.82
CA ARG A 114 -13.20 7.75 -7.77
C ARG A 114 -14.41 8.62 -8.07
N ASN A 115 -14.19 9.82 -8.60
CA ASN A 115 -15.26 10.71 -9.00
C ASN A 115 -16.07 10.11 -10.16
N ALA A 116 -15.41 9.48 -11.13
CA ALA A 116 -16.06 8.74 -12.20
C ALA A 116 -16.91 7.59 -11.66
N MET A 117 -16.38 6.77 -10.75
CA MET A 117 -17.15 5.70 -10.10
C MET A 117 -18.37 6.23 -9.34
N ALA A 118 -18.24 7.35 -8.62
CA ALA A 118 -19.35 7.94 -7.87
C ALA A 118 -20.47 8.43 -8.81
N SER A 119 -20.10 9.11 -9.91
CA SER A 119 -21.03 9.52 -10.97
C SER A 119 -21.77 8.31 -11.57
N LEU A 120 -21.01 7.24 -11.85
CA LEU A 120 -21.53 5.98 -12.39
C LEU A 120 -22.37 5.17 -11.40
N HIS A 121 -22.44 5.50 -10.11
CA HIS A 121 -23.39 4.89 -9.17
C HIS A 121 -24.66 5.73 -9.02
N GLY A 122 -24.60 7.04 -9.21
CA GLY A 122 -25.72 7.96 -8.96
C GLY A 122 -26.83 7.95 -10.01
N HIS A 123 -26.57 7.55 -11.26
CA HIS A 123 -27.60 7.52 -12.30
C HIS A 123 -28.52 6.29 -12.17
N LYS A 124 -29.85 6.45 -12.19
CA LYS A 124 -30.80 5.30 -12.11
C LYS A 124 -31.49 4.95 -13.46
N GLY A 125 -31.07 5.55 -14.57
CA GLY A 125 -31.72 5.36 -15.88
C GLY A 125 -31.33 4.04 -16.58
N GLY A 126 -32.34 3.23 -16.92
CA GLY A 126 -32.20 1.95 -17.62
C GLY A 126 -32.28 2.09 -19.14
N LEU A 127 -31.17 1.78 -19.82
CA LEU A 127 -31.09 1.23 -21.18
C LEU A 127 -29.62 0.95 -21.58
N LEU A 128 -28.65 1.65 -20.96
CA LEU A 128 -27.21 1.49 -21.18
C LEU A 128 -26.53 0.58 -20.13
N CYS A 129 -27.20 -0.49 -19.71
CA CYS A 129 -26.79 -1.30 -18.55
C CYS A 129 -25.39 -1.93 -18.75
N GLY A 130 -25.15 -2.62 -19.87
CA GLY A 130 -23.90 -3.35 -20.11
C GLY A 130 -22.66 -2.46 -20.25
N ARG A 131 -22.74 -1.37 -21.04
CA ARG A 131 -21.59 -0.45 -21.21
C ARG A 131 -21.21 0.22 -19.89
N ARG A 132 -22.19 0.57 -19.07
CA ARG A 132 -21.96 1.19 -17.76
C ARG A 132 -21.32 0.23 -16.78
N GLU A 133 -21.75 -1.03 -16.76
CA GLU A 133 -21.15 -2.07 -15.93
C GLU A 133 -19.70 -2.35 -16.34
N ALA A 134 -19.41 -2.42 -17.65
CA ALA A 134 -18.05 -2.55 -18.15
C ALA A 134 -17.14 -1.39 -17.72
N VAL A 135 -17.61 -0.14 -17.86
CA VAL A 135 -16.86 1.05 -17.41
C VAL A 135 -16.64 1.02 -15.91
N LEU A 136 -17.65 0.63 -15.12
CA LEU A 136 -17.50 0.53 -13.68
C LEU A 136 -16.49 -0.57 -13.27
N GLY A 137 -16.50 -1.70 -13.97
CA GLY A 137 -15.51 -2.77 -13.82
C GLY A 137 -14.10 -2.25 -14.08
N MET A 138 -13.89 -1.54 -15.20
CA MET A 138 -12.60 -0.92 -15.53
C MET A 138 -12.15 0.08 -14.46
N CYS A 139 -13.02 1.00 -14.03
CA CYS A 139 -12.69 1.93 -12.96
C CYS A 139 -12.33 1.22 -11.65
N THR A 140 -12.96 0.09 -11.35
CA THR A 140 -12.66 -0.72 -10.17
C THR A 140 -11.28 -1.38 -10.27
N VAL A 141 -10.95 -1.95 -11.43
CA VAL A 141 -9.61 -2.50 -11.71
C VAL A 141 -8.56 -1.38 -11.57
N VAL A 142 -8.80 -0.21 -12.16
CA VAL A 142 -7.88 0.94 -12.07
C VAL A 142 -7.68 1.38 -10.62
N ASP A 143 -8.74 1.48 -9.80
CA ASP A 143 -8.59 1.84 -8.38
C ASP A 143 -7.77 0.78 -7.61
N MET A 144 -7.95 -0.50 -7.94
CA MET A 144 -7.17 -1.60 -7.37
C MET A 144 -5.70 -1.56 -7.77
N VAL A 145 -5.40 -1.32 -9.06
CA VAL A 145 -4.03 -1.15 -9.57
C VAL A 145 -3.36 0.04 -8.89
N MET A 146 -4.05 1.17 -8.77
CA MET A 146 -3.55 2.34 -8.06
C MET A 146 -3.35 2.05 -6.56
N GLY A 147 -4.21 1.23 -5.96
CA GLY A 147 -4.06 0.73 -4.59
C GLY A 147 -2.79 -0.10 -4.40
N LEU A 148 -2.54 -1.07 -5.28
CA LEU A 148 -1.33 -1.90 -5.29
C LEU A 148 -0.07 -1.05 -5.51
N THR A 149 -0.14 -0.08 -6.42
CA THR A 149 0.95 0.86 -6.72
C THR A 149 1.33 1.68 -5.48
N LEU A 150 0.35 2.20 -4.72
CA LEU A 150 0.64 2.89 -3.46
C LEU A 150 1.18 1.94 -2.39
N LEU A 151 0.67 0.72 -2.32
CA LEU A 151 1.12 -0.26 -1.34
C LEU A 151 2.59 -0.63 -1.56
N GLU A 152 2.99 -0.81 -2.81
CA GLU A 152 4.38 -1.03 -3.23
C GLU A 152 5.27 0.18 -2.88
N ARG A 153 4.79 1.41 -3.12
CA ARG A 153 5.48 2.63 -2.69
C ARG A 153 5.72 2.66 -1.18
N TYR A 154 4.68 2.38 -0.38
CA TYR A 154 4.81 2.40 1.08
C TYR A 154 5.73 1.30 1.58
N TYR A 155 5.68 0.12 0.96
CA TYR A 155 6.60 -0.98 1.26
C TYR A 155 8.05 -0.57 0.99
N THR A 156 8.35 -0.08 -0.21
CA THR A 156 9.71 0.34 -0.61
C THR A 156 10.23 1.49 0.24
N GLN A 157 9.42 2.53 0.49
CA GLN A 157 9.76 3.63 1.39
C GLN A 157 10.06 3.15 2.82
N THR A 158 9.29 2.17 3.31
CA THR A 158 9.51 1.63 4.65
C THR A 158 10.79 0.81 4.74
N CYS A 159 11.05 -0.07 3.76
CA CYS A 159 12.29 -0.82 3.70
C CYS A 159 13.52 0.10 3.62
N PHE A 160 13.46 1.14 2.79
CA PHE A 160 14.51 2.15 2.71
C PHE A 160 14.71 2.87 4.05
N SER A 161 13.64 3.37 4.65
CA SER A 161 13.74 4.11 5.92
C SER A 161 14.28 3.23 7.05
N ALA A 162 13.86 1.96 7.10
CA ALA A 162 14.39 0.99 8.05
C ALA A 162 15.88 0.68 7.78
N ALA A 163 16.29 0.56 6.51
CA ALA A 163 17.69 0.39 6.13
C ALA A 163 18.56 1.59 6.55
N CYS A 164 18.09 2.82 6.32
CA CYS A 164 18.76 4.04 6.78
C CYS A 164 18.92 4.08 8.28
N VAL A 165 17.85 3.85 9.05
CA VAL A 165 17.91 3.83 10.51
C VAL A 165 18.89 2.76 11.01
N TYR A 166 18.85 1.57 10.41
CA TYR A 166 19.76 0.48 10.76
C TYR A 166 21.23 0.82 10.46
N ALA A 167 21.51 1.33 9.25
CA ALA A 167 22.86 1.70 8.85
C ALA A 167 23.41 2.84 9.72
N LEU A 168 22.61 3.88 9.98
CA LEU A 168 22.98 4.97 10.89
C LEU A 168 23.32 4.45 12.28
N PHE A 169 22.47 3.59 12.84
CA PHE A 169 22.71 2.97 14.14
C PHE A 169 24.05 2.21 14.17
N ARG A 170 24.31 1.36 13.16
CA ARG A 170 25.56 0.60 13.06
C ARG A 170 26.81 1.47 12.93
N VAL A 171 26.73 2.54 12.12
CA VAL A 171 27.86 3.46 11.93
C VAL A 171 28.13 4.25 13.20
N VAL A 172 27.09 4.68 13.92
CA VAL A 172 27.25 5.41 15.21
C VAL A 172 27.84 4.51 16.30
N GLU A 173 27.46 3.23 16.36
CA GLU A 173 28.06 2.26 17.30
C GLU A 173 29.54 1.98 17.01
N GLY A 174 29.97 2.08 15.74
CA GLY A 174 31.27 1.58 15.30
C GLY A 174 32.51 2.33 15.80
N GLY A 175 32.40 3.52 16.38
CA GLY A 175 33.54 4.34 16.83
C GLY A 175 33.94 5.43 15.83
N PRO A 176 34.72 5.14 14.75
CA PRO A 176 35.12 6.13 13.76
C PRO A 176 33.98 6.55 12.83
N GLY A 177 32.81 5.91 12.92
CA GLY A 177 31.67 6.22 12.07
C GLY A 177 31.10 7.63 12.25
N ARG A 178 31.34 8.29 13.39
CA ARG A 178 30.93 9.68 13.59
C ARG A 178 31.70 10.66 12.69
N ALA A 179 32.99 10.44 12.49
CA ALA A 179 33.81 11.27 11.61
C ALA A 179 33.35 11.10 10.16
N PHE A 180 33.12 9.86 9.72
CA PHE A 180 32.54 9.56 8.41
C PHE A 180 31.17 10.22 8.19
N LEU A 181 30.26 10.15 9.18
CA LEU A 181 28.95 10.81 9.06
C LEU A 181 29.08 12.33 8.96
N TRP A 182 30.00 12.92 9.72
CA TRP A 182 30.24 14.36 9.66
C TRP A 182 30.74 14.78 8.28
N ASP A 183 31.71 14.04 7.73
CA ASP A 183 32.26 14.24 6.39
C ASP A 183 31.15 14.17 5.33
N LEU A 184 30.39 13.06 5.33
CA LEU A 184 29.28 12.84 4.39
C LEU A 184 28.20 13.92 4.47
N VAL A 185 27.84 14.35 5.69
CA VAL A 185 26.88 15.44 5.89
C VAL A 185 27.46 16.78 5.46
N SER A 186 28.76 17.02 5.67
CA SER A 186 29.41 18.28 5.29
C SER A 186 29.51 18.45 3.78
N GLU A 187 29.81 17.37 3.04
CA GLU A 187 29.94 17.41 1.59
C GLU A 187 28.58 17.51 0.89
N GLU A 188 27.57 16.81 1.40
CA GLU A 188 26.28 16.60 0.73
C GLU A 188 25.08 17.00 1.62
N TRP A 189 25.20 18.11 2.36
CA TRP A 189 24.25 18.52 3.41
C TRP A 189 22.79 18.61 2.97
N LEU A 190 22.52 19.10 1.75
CA LEU A 190 21.16 19.20 1.21
C LEU A 190 20.55 17.82 0.98
N ARG A 191 21.34 16.89 0.43
CA ARG A 191 20.89 15.54 0.11
C ARG A 191 20.72 14.71 1.37
N ALA A 192 21.66 14.81 2.30
CA ALA A 192 21.55 14.22 3.64
C ALA A 192 20.31 14.78 4.39
N GLY A 193 20.13 16.10 4.40
CA GLY A 193 18.97 16.75 5.00
C GLY A 193 17.64 16.27 4.41
N PHE A 194 17.55 16.15 3.08
CA PHE A 194 16.38 15.63 2.39
C PHE A 194 16.05 14.19 2.81
N GLN A 195 17.06 13.31 2.91
CA GLN A 195 16.85 11.95 3.40
C GLN A 195 16.37 11.91 4.85
N CYS A 196 16.96 12.71 5.74
CA CYS A 196 16.52 12.82 7.12
C CYS A 196 15.04 13.22 7.19
N VAL A 197 14.63 14.21 6.39
CA VAL A 197 13.22 14.61 6.29
C VAL A 197 12.34 13.46 5.81
N LEU A 198 12.76 12.70 4.80
CA LEU A 198 11.98 11.55 4.31
C LEU A 198 11.80 10.46 5.39
N VAL A 199 12.86 10.14 6.13
CA VAL A 199 12.81 9.17 7.23
C VAL A 199 11.92 9.68 8.36
N LEU A 200 12.02 10.96 8.72
CA LEU A 200 11.16 11.59 9.73
C LEU A 200 9.70 11.60 9.30
N CYS A 201 9.40 12.00 8.06
CA CYS A 201 8.04 11.97 7.51
C CYS A 201 7.48 10.54 7.52
N TRP A 202 8.29 9.53 7.20
CA TRP A 202 7.87 8.14 7.31
C TRP A 202 7.63 7.72 8.77
N ALA A 203 8.52 8.09 9.69
CA ALA A 203 8.40 7.75 11.10
C ALA A 203 7.13 8.35 11.72
N CYS A 204 6.89 9.63 11.48
CA CYS A 204 5.71 10.35 11.97
C CYS A 204 4.42 9.96 11.25
N GLY A 205 4.46 9.75 9.93
CA GLY A 205 3.27 9.47 9.12
C GLY A 205 2.84 8.00 9.14
N HIS A 206 3.76 7.06 9.32
CA HIS A 206 3.50 5.63 9.16
C HIS A 206 3.93 4.79 10.35
N LEU A 207 5.17 4.92 10.81
CA LEU A 207 5.68 4.05 11.89
C LEU A 207 4.91 4.28 13.19
N LEU A 208 4.90 5.52 13.70
CA LEU A 208 4.27 5.86 14.98
C LEU A 208 2.76 5.58 14.98
N PRO A 209 1.97 5.99 13.97
CA PRO A 209 0.54 5.69 13.96
C PRO A 209 0.24 4.19 13.85
N THR A 210 1.07 3.44 13.12
CA THR A 210 0.90 1.98 12.99
C THR A 210 1.25 1.28 14.29
N ALA A 211 2.40 1.61 14.89
CA ALA A 211 2.79 1.10 16.20
C ALA A 211 1.71 1.39 17.25
N TRP A 212 1.21 2.63 17.30
CA TRP A 212 0.12 3.03 18.20
C TRP A 212 -1.16 2.22 17.97
N LYS A 213 -1.57 2.00 16.73
CA LYS A 213 -2.75 1.19 16.39
C LYS A 213 -2.56 -0.28 16.78
N VAL A 214 -1.39 -0.85 16.50
CA VAL A 214 -1.07 -2.24 16.85
C VAL A 214 -1.04 -2.41 18.37
N SER A 215 -0.38 -1.51 19.10
CA SER A 215 -0.34 -1.53 20.56
C SER A 215 -1.73 -1.43 21.17
N ARG A 216 -2.58 -0.48 20.72
CA ARG A 216 -3.96 -0.40 21.20
C ARG A 216 -4.77 -1.65 20.88
N ALA A 217 -4.58 -2.25 19.71
CA ALA A 217 -5.26 -3.49 19.35
C ALA A 217 -4.82 -4.66 20.26
N MET A 218 -3.52 -4.77 20.56
CA MET A 218 -3.00 -5.78 21.48
C MET A 218 -3.54 -5.60 22.91
N VAL A 219 -3.58 -4.36 23.41
CA VAL A 219 -4.18 -4.04 24.72
C VAL A 219 -5.67 -4.42 24.74
N ALA A 220 -6.37 -4.27 23.62
CA ALA A 220 -7.76 -4.70 23.46
C ALA A 220 -7.93 -6.21 23.19
N GLY A 221 -6.89 -7.03 23.36
CA GLY A 221 -6.92 -8.48 23.13
C GLY A 221 -6.96 -8.91 21.65
N LYS A 222 -6.85 -7.97 20.70
CA LYS A 222 -6.85 -8.26 19.26
C LYS A 222 -5.43 -8.46 18.78
N MET A 223 -4.98 -9.71 18.76
CA MET A 223 -3.61 -10.07 18.34
C MET A 223 -3.40 -10.01 16.82
N VAL A 224 -4.48 -10.09 16.02
CA VAL A 224 -4.39 -10.21 14.55
C VAL A 224 -3.52 -9.14 13.89
N PRO A 225 -3.64 -7.83 14.19
CA PRO A 225 -2.79 -6.82 13.56
C PRO A 225 -1.32 -7.01 13.89
N ALA A 226 -0.99 -7.35 15.14
CA ALA A 226 0.39 -7.58 15.57
C ALA A 226 1.01 -8.79 14.87
N VAL A 227 0.26 -9.89 14.75
CA VAL A 227 0.70 -11.10 14.04
C VAL A 227 0.94 -10.78 12.55
N VAL A 228 0.00 -10.10 11.88
CA VAL A 228 0.15 -9.74 10.47
C VAL A 228 1.39 -8.87 10.25
N HIS A 229 1.57 -7.83 11.07
CA HIS A 229 2.77 -6.98 10.98
C HIS A 229 4.05 -7.77 11.28
N GLY A 230 4.05 -8.61 12.32
CA GLY A 230 5.18 -9.46 12.69
C GLY A 230 5.57 -10.44 11.60
N VAL A 231 4.61 -11.06 10.91
CA VAL A 231 4.88 -11.97 9.78
C VAL A 231 5.47 -11.22 8.60
N VAL A 232 4.92 -10.06 8.24
CA VAL A 232 5.42 -9.26 7.10
C VAL A 232 6.85 -8.76 7.38
N TRP A 233 7.10 -8.20 8.56
CA TRP A 233 8.41 -7.69 8.94
C TRP A 233 9.42 -8.81 9.19
N GLY A 234 9.01 -9.86 9.91
CA GLY A 234 9.83 -11.03 10.18
C GLY A 234 10.22 -11.75 8.89
N GLY A 235 9.28 -11.92 7.95
CA GLY A 235 9.54 -12.49 6.63
C GLY A 235 10.51 -11.63 5.83
N THR A 236 10.32 -10.32 5.79
CA THR A 236 11.23 -9.38 5.11
C THR A 236 12.64 -9.45 5.71
N ALA A 237 12.77 -9.40 7.05
CA ALA A 237 14.04 -9.49 7.74
C ALA A 237 14.73 -10.85 7.54
N TYR A 238 13.96 -11.94 7.51
CA TYR A 238 14.45 -13.28 7.21
C TYR A 238 15.03 -13.38 5.81
N LEU A 239 14.32 -12.87 4.80
CA LEU A 239 14.80 -12.82 3.41
C LEU A 239 16.11 -12.02 3.30
N VAL A 240 16.20 -10.86 3.97
CA VAL A 240 17.44 -10.06 4.01
C VAL A 240 18.58 -10.83 4.69
N ARG A 241 18.30 -11.50 5.82
CA ARG A 241 19.30 -12.28 6.58
C ARG A 241 19.87 -13.45 5.78
N TYR A 242 19.05 -14.12 5.00
CA TYR A 242 19.44 -15.28 4.20
C TYR A 242 19.54 -14.97 2.70
N SER A 243 19.81 -13.70 2.36
CA SER A 243 19.89 -13.22 0.98
C SER A 243 20.89 -14.00 0.13
N ASN A 244 22.04 -14.39 0.69
CA ASN A 244 23.03 -15.22 -0.01
C ASN A 244 22.50 -16.62 -0.37
N LYS A 245 21.62 -17.20 0.46
CA LYS A 245 20.99 -18.50 0.19
C LYS A 245 19.86 -18.39 -0.83
N TYR A 246 19.20 -17.23 -0.87
CA TYR A 246 18.04 -16.95 -1.70
C TYR A 246 18.36 -16.02 -2.87
N PHE A 247 19.60 -16.04 -3.37
CA PHE A 247 20.05 -15.13 -4.43
C PHE A 247 19.13 -15.18 -5.66
N ILE A 248 18.79 -16.38 -6.15
CA ILE A 248 17.87 -16.56 -7.29
C ILE A 248 16.46 -16.02 -6.99
N LEU A 249 15.98 -16.20 -5.75
CA LEU A 249 14.69 -15.66 -5.34
C LEU A 249 14.72 -14.12 -5.25
N LEU A 250 15.85 -13.53 -4.87
CA LEU A 250 16.04 -12.08 -4.86
C LEU A 250 16.20 -11.51 -6.28
N GLU A 251 16.82 -12.24 -7.19
CA GLU A 251 16.89 -11.87 -8.60
C GLU A 251 15.49 -11.94 -9.26
N LEU A 252 14.66 -12.88 -8.80
CA LEU A 252 13.23 -12.95 -9.10
C LEU A 252 12.35 -12.12 -8.13
N SER A 253 12.92 -11.17 -7.37
CA SER A 253 12.17 -10.44 -6.34
C SER A 253 10.95 -9.72 -6.90
N ASP A 254 11.02 -9.27 -8.15
CA ASP A 254 9.92 -8.61 -8.80
C ASP A 254 8.74 -9.55 -9.07
N LEU A 255 9.02 -10.79 -9.45
CA LEU A 255 8.01 -11.82 -9.57
C LEU A 255 7.45 -12.20 -8.19
N LEU A 256 8.31 -12.35 -7.18
CA LEU A 256 7.88 -12.69 -5.81
C LEU A 256 6.98 -11.63 -5.19
N VAL A 257 7.28 -10.35 -5.38
CA VAL A 257 6.43 -9.25 -4.91
C VAL A 257 5.05 -9.33 -5.59
N THR A 258 5.02 -9.63 -6.89
CA THR A 258 3.77 -9.80 -7.64
C THR A 258 2.96 -10.99 -7.12
N LEU A 259 3.61 -12.14 -6.90
CA LEU A 259 3.00 -13.34 -6.31
C LEU A 259 2.52 -13.08 -4.88
N GLY A 260 3.27 -12.32 -4.10
CA GLY A 260 2.90 -11.89 -2.75
C GLY A 260 1.61 -11.07 -2.75
N TRP A 261 1.49 -10.08 -3.65
CA TRP A 261 0.27 -9.30 -3.82
C TRP A 261 -0.91 -10.15 -4.27
N MET A 262 -0.68 -11.11 -5.17
CA MET A 262 -1.69 -12.05 -5.62
C MET A 262 -2.18 -12.94 -4.47
N ALA A 263 -1.26 -13.56 -3.72
CA ALA A 263 -1.59 -14.41 -2.58
C ALA A 263 -2.34 -13.62 -1.50
N LEU A 264 -1.90 -12.40 -1.17
CA LEU A 264 -2.60 -11.52 -0.23
C LEU A 264 -4.01 -11.17 -0.74
N GLY A 265 -4.16 -10.82 -2.00
CA GLY A 265 -5.45 -10.51 -2.61
C GLY A 265 -6.41 -11.71 -2.57
N LEU A 266 -5.96 -12.89 -2.98
CA LEU A 266 -6.76 -14.12 -2.93
C LEU A 266 -7.11 -14.51 -1.50
N GLY A 267 -6.17 -14.38 -0.57
CA GLY A 267 -6.41 -14.57 0.86
C GLY A 267 -7.49 -13.63 1.39
N THR A 268 -7.51 -12.35 0.98
CA THR A 268 -8.57 -11.43 1.38
C THR A 268 -9.94 -11.80 0.82
N VAL A 269 -10.00 -12.30 -0.42
CA VAL A 269 -11.26 -12.81 -1.02
C VAL A 269 -11.79 -13.99 -0.21
N LEU A 270 -10.92 -14.95 0.12
CA LEU A 270 -11.28 -16.15 0.90
C LEU A 270 -11.77 -15.78 2.30
N LEU A 271 -11.05 -14.92 3.01
CA LEU A 271 -11.40 -14.48 4.36
C LEU A 271 -12.74 -13.73 4.37
N LEU A 272 -12.97 -12.83 3.40
CA LEU A 272 -14.24 -12.11 3.26
C LEU A 272 -15.39 -13.07 2.93
N ARG A 273 -15.15 -14.08 2.08
CA ARG A 273 -16.17 -15.09 1.77
C ARG A 273 -16.53 -15.90 3.01
N LEU A 274 -15.54 -16.31 3.80
CA LEU A 274 -15.75 -17.01 5.06
C LEU A 274 -16.53 -16.15 6.06
N GLU A 275 -16.16 -14.88 6.21
CA GLU A 275 -16.86 -13.90 7.06
C GLU A 275 -18.35 -13.78 6.68
N ILE A 276 -18.65 -13.70 5.37
CA ILE A 276 -20.02 -13.62 4.87
C ILE A 276 -20.81 -14.92 5.15
N LEU A 277 -20.17 -16.09 5.00
CA LEU A 277 -20.81 -17.39 5.25
C LEU A 277 -21.11 -17.62 6.73
N LEU A 278 -20.15 -17.28 7.61
CA LEU A 278 -20.33 -17.37 9.06
C LEU A 278 -21.48 -16.47 9.51
N HIS A 279 -21.50 -15.22 9.05
CA HIS A 279 -22.58 -14.29 9.40
C HIS A 279 -23.95 -14.73 8.88
N ARG A 280 -24.01 -15.46 7.75
CA ARG A 280 -25.26 -16.05 7.24
C ARG A 280 -25.71 -17.24 8.09
N ARG A 281 -24.79 -18.00 8.68
CA ARG A 281 -25.09 -19.12 9.58
C ARG A 281 -25.68 -18.67 10.91
N ASP A 282 -25.23 -17.52 11.41
CA ASP A 282 -25.68 -16.95 12.69
C ASP A 282 -26.97 -16.10 12.57
N ALA A 283 -27.46 -15.87 11.35
CA ALA A 283 -28.70 -15.14 11.13
C ALA A 283 -29.91 -16.00 11.53
N PRO A 284 -30.81 -15.51 12.42
CA PRO A 284 -31.99 -16.27 12.80
C PRO A 284 -32.86 -16.56 11.57
N PRO A 285 -33.49 -17.75 11.51
CA PRO A 285 -34.34 -18.11 10.38
C PRO A 285 -35.45 -17.06 10.22
N ARG A 286 -35.58 -16.51 9.01
CA ARG A 286 -36.53 -15.43 8.63
C ARG A 286 -38.03 -15.80 8.84
N GLY A 287 -38.33 -16.96 9.42
CA GLY A 287 -39.68 -17.43 9.71
C GLY A 287 -40.25 -17.02 11.07
N TYR A 288 -39.43 -16.59 12.04
CA TYR A 288 -39.94 -16.39 13.41
C TYR A 288 -40.59 -15.01 13.66
N THR A 289 -40.37 -14.02 12.80
CA THR A 289 -40.89 -12.66 13.02
C THR A 289 -42.31 -12.44 12.48
N ARG A 290 -42.86 -13.37 11.68
CA ARG A 290 -44.27 -13.30 11.23
C ARG A 290 -45.26 -13.99 12.19
N ALA A 291 -44.80 -14.85 13.08
CA ALA A 291 -45.68 -15.54 14.03
C ALA A 291 -46.13 -14.65 15.19
N ILE A 292 -45.37 -13.58 15.52
CA ILE A 292 -45.66 -12.72 16.68
C ILE A 292 -46.57 -11.54 16.31
N SER A 293 -46.73 -11.19 15.02
CA SER A 293 -47.62 -10.12 14.57
C SER A 293 -49.03 -10.58 14.16
N VAL A 294 -49.34 -11.87 14.26
CA VAL A 294 -50.68 -12.43 13.98
C VAL A 294 -51.40 -12.87 15.27
N MET A 295 -50.76 -12.66 16.43
CA MET A 295 -51.34 -12.89 17.77
C MET A 295 -51.57 -11.58 18.55
N ARG A 296 -51.78 -10.45 17.85
CA ARG A 296 -52.36 -9.23 18.42
C ARG A 296 -53.56 -8.79 17.61
#